data_AF-A0A6A8FH43-F1
#
_entry.id   AF-A0A6A8FH43-F1
#
_cell.length_a   1.000
_cell.length_b   1.000
_cell.length_c   1.000
_cell.angle_alpha   90.00
_cell.angle_beta   90.00
_cell.angle_gamma   90.00
#
_symmetry.space_group_name_H-M   'P 1'
#
loop_
_entity.id
_entity.type
_entity.pdbx_description
1 polymer ?
#
loop_
_entity_poly.entity_id
_entity_poly.type
_entity_poly.pdbx_seq_one_letter_code
_entity_poly.pdbx_strand_id
1 'polypeptide(L)'
;MELNRRILFTGLVIAIILSDSIIFLATDKSRDFYSNWIININSAIAAALAIFIVFRQKFHTLHGKAHAALAIGLSLWLCAEIIWAMYEIVWQIVAPVPSVADYLWLSAYGFLAYYLFATYKEFNKKFRFSKKVLIASIIGGVIFVTYIIGLTTSLSVLSTPRSIAMFSVMIAYPTMDAILMVPAIVILLDIRKEPLWFTPWICESLGLLLIVLSDSWFTLVVLTSLTEQFWLSSLFFAAHFLVMAAGLVWYIKYLTLHHYEQQPQHQHKMTNSDTRLHNGNSNMIVPPPAVSEKRKKRIPIGTITCMVLILFAGFVVYSIYPIIFSFGNANIEVIPAPASSKHTVTLGALLSLSGASASLGESEEAGLKIALRDVNESFKRTNTNLGVGLILEDTHTNPAFGIEELKDLASKGIRIVIGPSTSAELEAIKDYANNNGIILLSPSSTAPLLATPGDNIFRLVPDDTHQAEVIATQMRKDGIEVVI
;
A
#
# COMPACT_ATOMS: atom_id res chain seq x y z
N MET A 1 24.18 -28.82 2.27
CA MET A 1 24.68 -27.50 1.84
C MET A 1 24.47 -26.53 2.99
N GLU A 2 25.53 -26.01 3.60
CA GLU A 2 25.38 -25.09 4.75
C GLU A 2 24.86 -23.72 4.27
N LEU A 3 23.69 -23.30 4.74
CA LEU A 3 23.14 -21.95 4.48
C LEU A 3 24.17 -20.87 4.88
N ASN A 4 24.80 -20.20 3.90
CA ASN A 4 25.65 -19.03 4.10
C ASN A 4 24.94 -17.77 3.57
N ARG A 5 25.50 -16.58 3.79
CA ARG A 5 24.83 -15.33 3.37
C ARG A 5 24.55 -15.26 1.88
N ARG A 6 25.48 -15.74 1.04
CA ARG A 6 25.30 -15.72 -0.41
C ARG A 6 24.09 -16.57 -0.77
N ILE A 7 24.01 -17.78 -0.24
CA ILE A 7 22.88 -18.69 -0.47
C ILE A 7 21.57 -18.08 0.05
N LEU A 8 21.57 -17.47 1.24
CA LEU A 8 20.38 -16.81 1.80
C LEU A 8 19.89 -15.68 0.87
N PHE A 9 20.76 -14.73 0.51
CA PHE A 9 20.35 -13.57 -0.29
C PHE A 9 20.03 -13.95 -1.74
N THR A 10 20.76 -14.89 -2.34
CA THR A 10 20.41 -15.43 -3.66
C THR A 10 19.06 -16.13 -3.62
N GLY A 11 18.80 -16.95 -2.59
CA GLY A 11 17.51 -17.59 -2.39
C GLY A 11 16.37 -16.60 -2.16
N LEU A 12 16.61 -15.55 -1.37
CA LEU A 12 15.64 -14.47 -1.14
C LEU A 12 15.30 -13.73 -2.43
N VAL A 13 16.29 -13.35 -3.24
CA VAL A 13 16.05 -12.68 -4.53
C VAL A 13 15.22 -13.58 -5.45
N ILE A 14 15.54 -14.88 -5.53
CA ILE A 14 14.75 -15.83 -6.32
C ILE A 14 13.32 -15.94 -5.78
N ALA A 15 13.13 -16.00 -4.46
CA ALA A 15 11.81 -16.10 -3.84
C ALA A 15 10.96 -14.84 -4.12
N ILE A 16 11.54 -13.64 -4.00
CA ILE A 16 10.86 -12.37 -4.33
C ILE A 16 10.48 -12.37 -5.82
N ILE A 17 11.42 -12.68 -6.72
CA ILE A 17 11.13 -12.71 -8.17
C ILE A 17 10.00 -13.69 -8.48
N LEU A 18 10.03 -14.91 -7.92
CA LEU A 18 8.98 -15.91 -8.17
C LEU A 18 7.62 -15.47 -7.61
N SER A 19 7.60 -14.93 -6.40
CA SER A 19 6.41 -14.39 -5.74
C SER A 19 5.82 -13.26 -6.58
N ASP A 20 6.61 -12.21 -6.85
CA ASP A 20 6.14 -10.99 -7.50
C ASP A 20 5.83 -11.19 -8.99
N SER A 21 6.46 -12.15 -9.66
CA SER A 21 6.16 -12.48 -11.06
C SER A 21 4.73 -12.97 -11.24
N ILE A 22 4.15 -13.65 -10.25
CA ILE A 22 2.76 -14.11 -10.33
C ILE A 22 1.79 -12.91 -10.31
N ILE A 23 2.07 -11.88 -9.51
CA ILE A 23 1.30 -10.64 -9.47
C ILE A 23 1.51 -9.84 -10.77
N PHE A 24 2.77 -9.67 -11.17
CA PHE A 24 3.15 -8.87 -12.34
C PHE A 24 2.58 -9.42 -13.65
N LEU A 25 2.60 -10.75 -13.83
CA LEU A 25 2.11 -11.41 -15.04
C LEU A 25 0.59 -11.66 -15.02
N ALA A 26 -0.10 -11.36 -13.92
CA ALA A 26 -1.55 -11.50 -13.84
C ALA A 26 -2.29 -10.47 -14.71
N THR A 27 -3.40 -10.89 -15.29
CA THR A 27 -4.33 -9.98 -15.99
C THR A 27 -5.01 -9.06 -15.00
N ASP A 28 -5.48 -7.89 -15.43
CA ASP A 28 -6.09 -6.89 -14.54
C ASP A 28 -7.22 -7.48 -13.69
N LYS A 29 -8.08 -8.33 -14.30
CA LYS A 29 -9.19 -9.02 -13.60
C LYS A 29 -8.76 -10.04 -12.54
N SER A 30 -7.54 -10.57 -12.61
CA SER A 30 -7.06 -11.60 -11.67
C SER A 30 -5.94 -11.11 -10.75
N ARG A 31 -5.42 -9.91 -10.99
CA ARG A 31 -4.26 -9.36 -10.27
C ARG A 31 -4.54 -9.16 -8.79
N ASP A 32 -5.73 -8.67 -8.45
CA ASP A 32 -6.13 -8.45 -7.05
C ASP A 32 -6.23 -9.79 -6.30
N PHE A 33 -6.79 -10.81 -6.94
CA PHE A 33 -6.84 -12.16 -6.38
C PHE A 33 -5.43 -12.69 -6.08
N TYR A 34 -4.52 -12.66 -7.06
CA TYR A 34 -3.15 -13.17 -6.85
C TYR A 34 -2.36 -12.34 -5.83
N SER A 35 -2.53 -11.02 -5.83
CA SER A 35 -1.90 -10.11 -4.86
C SER A 35 -2.24 -10.51 -3.43
N ASN A 36 -3.53 -10.62 -3.13
CA ASN A 36 -4.02 -10.99 -1.80
C ASN A 36 -3.51 -12.37 -1.36
N TRP A 37 -3.57 -13.37 -2.24
CA TRP A 37 -3.09 -14.72 -1.91
C TRP A 37 -1.59 -14.74 -1.58
N ILE A 38 -0.79 -14.04 -2.38
CA ILE A 38 0.66 -14.01 -2.19
C ILE A 38 1.05 -13.27 -0.92
N ILE A 39 0.43 -12.12 -0.65
CA ILE A 39 0.67 -11.35 0.58
C ILE A 39 0.29 -12.19 1.80
N ASN A 40 -0.86 -12.89 1.77
CA ASN A 40 -1.29 -13.78 2.85
C ASN A 40 -0.34 -14.98 3.07
N ILE A 41 0.14 -15.61 2.00
CA ILE A 41 1.12 -16.71 2.10
C ILE A 41 2.43 -16.21 2.71
N ASN A 42 2.96 -15.09 2.21
CA ASN A 42 4.24 -14.55 2.65
C ASN A 42 4.17 -14.06 4.11
N SER A 43 3.08 -13.38 4.50
CA SER A 43 2.84 -12.95 5.88
C SER A 43 2.68 -14.13 6.83
N ALA A 44 2.00 -15.21 6.40
CA ALA A 44 1.87 -16.43 7.19
C ALA A 44 3.23 -17.10 7.45
N ILE A 45 4.11 -17.15 6.44
CA ILE A 45 5.48 -17.65 6.59
C ILE A 45 6.25 -16.81 7.61
N ALA A 46 6.21 -15.49 7.50
CA ALA A 46 6.90 -14.59 8.43
C ALA A 46 6.40 -14.74 9.87
N ALA A 47 5.07 -14.75 10.07
CA ALA A 47 4.45 -14.94 11.38
C ALA A 47 4.79 -16.32 11.98
N ALA A 48 4.70 -17.40 11.20
CA ALA A 48 5.03 -18.76 11.65
C ALA A 48 6.49 -18.90 12.10
N LEU A 49 7.43 -18.29 11.35
CA LEU A 49 8.85 -18.28 11.74
C LEU A 49 9.09 -17.49 13.02
N ALA A 50 8.43 -16.35 13.19
CA ALA A 50 8.54 -15.54 14.41
C ALA A 50 7.98 -16.30 15.63
N ILE A 51 6.82 -16.93 15.49
CA ILE A 51 6.22 -17.81 16.52
C ILE A 51 7.16 -18.98 16.86
N PHE A 52 7.78 -19.60 15.85
CA PHE A 52 8.74 -20.69 16.07
C PHE A 52 9.95 -20.25 16.92
N ILE A 53 10.47 -19.04 16.70
CA ILE A 53 11.56 -18.48 17.52
C ILE A 53 11.12 -18.34 18.98
N VAL A 54 9.89 -17.88 19.21
CA VAL A 54 9.32 -17.71 20.55
C VAL A 54 9.25 -19.06 21.28
N PHE A 55 8.77 -20.12 20.63
CA PHE A 55 8.74 -21.47 21.21
C PHE A 55 10.13 -22.03 21.57
N ARG A 56 11.18 -21.55 20.90
CA ARG A 56 12.57 -21.98 21.14
C ARG A 56 13.31 -21.13 22.18
N GLN A 57 12.77 -19.97 22.59
CA GLN A 57 13.42 -19.05 23.52
C GLN A 57 12.82 -19.08 24.94
N LYS A 58 13.64 -18.74 25.94
CA LYS A 58 13.18 -18.55 27.32
C LYS A 58 12.63 -17.13 27.50
N PHE A 59 11.35 -17.00 27.85
CA PHE A 59 10.62 -15.71 28.02
C PHE A 59 11.13 -14.79 29.14
N HIS A 60 12.11 -15.22 29.94
CA HIS A 60 12.59 -14.46 31.09
C HIS A 60 13.57 -13.33 30.72
N THR A 61 14.18 -13.36 29.52
CA THR A 61 15.11 -12.32 29.06
C THR A 61 14.40 -11.19 28.31
N LEU A 62 14.97 -9.98 28.35
CA LEU A 62 14.46 -8.84 27.57
C LEU A 62 14.38 -9.19 26.07
N HIS A 63 15.41 -9.86 25.57
CA HIS A 63 15.49 -10.39 24.22
C HIS A 63 14.35 -11.36 23.87
N GLY A 64 14.00 -12.28 24.77
CA GLY A 64 12.86 -13.20 24.58
C GLY A 64 11.51 -12.47 24.53
N LYS A 65 11.32 -11.46 25.39
CA LYS A 65 10.12 -10.60 25.36
C LYS A 65 10.03 -9.78 24.07
N ALA A 66 11.17 -9.31 23.55
CA ALA A 66 11.21 -8.56 22.30
C ALA A 66 10.76 -9.44 21.12
N HIS A 67 11.29 -10.67 21.00
CA HIS A 67 10.86 -11.60 19.95
C HIS A 67 9.40 -12.07 20.10
N ALA A 68 8.89 -12.17 21.33
CA ALA A 68 7.47 -12.41 21.57
C ALA A 68 6.61 -11.26 21.02
N ALA A 69 7.03 -10.01 21.22
CA ALA A 69 6.33 -8.86 20.64
C ALA A 69 6.43 -8.85 19.11
N LEU A 70 7.58 -9.20 18.51
CA LEU A 70 7.70 -9.35 17.06
C LEU A 70 6.72 -10.40 16.51
N ALA A 71 6.61 -11.56 17.17
CA ALA A 71 5.67 -12.60 16.77
C ALA A 71 4.22 -12.14 16.88
N ILE A 72 3.84 -11.42 17.94
CA ILE A 72 2.50 -10.85 18.10
C ILE A 72 2.23 -9.82 17.00
N GLY A 73 3.16 -8.91 16.74
CA GLY A 73 3.03 -7.89 15.69
C GLY A 73 2.83 -8.51 14.30
N LEU A 74 3.68 -9.48 13.92
CA LEU A 74 3.55 -10.17 12.63
C LEU A 74 2.27 -11.02 12.53
N SER A 75 1.79 -11.58 13.65
CA SER A 75 0.52 -12.31 13.67
C SER A 75 -0.68 -11.38 13.50
N LEU A 76 -0.63 -10.18 14.11
CA LEU A 76 -1.67 -9.17 13.92
C LEU A 76 -1.71 -8.64 12.48
N TRP A 77 -0.54 -8.41 11.88
CA TRP A 77 -0.44 -8.11 10.45
C TRP A 77 -1.03 -9.23 9.59
N LEU A 78 -0.69 -10.49 9.82
CA LEU A 78 -1.32 -11.62 9.12
C LEU A 78 -2.85 -11.62 9.28
N CYS A 79 -3.37 -11.42 10.50
CA CYS A 79 -4.81 -11.35 10.70
C CYS A 79 -5.46 -10.19 9.92
N ALA A 80 -4.79 -9.05 9.84
CA ALA A 80 -5.25 -7.91 9.05
C ALA A 80 -5.25 -8.23 7.54
N GLU A 81 -4.20 -8.86 7.01
CA GLU A 81 -4.13 -9.31 5.59
C GLU A 81 -5.24 -10.30 5.24
N ILE A 82 -5.57 -11.22 6.16
CA ILE A 82 -6.66 -12.18 5.95
C ILE A 82 -7.99 -11.43 5.86
N ILE A 83 -8.23 -10.47 6.77
CA ILE A 83 -9.46 -9.68 6.78
C ILE A 83 -9.56 -8.80 5.51
N TRP A 84 -8.45 -8.18 5.10
CA TRP A 84 -8.39 -7.42 3.86
C TRP A 84 -8.75 -8.28 2.64
N ALA A 85 -8.15 -9.47 2.55
CA ALA A 85 -8.48 -10.43 1.49
C ALA A 85 -9.94 -10.90 1.56
N MET A 86 -10.58 -10.96 2.73
CA MET A 86 -12.01 -11.24 2.82
C MET A 86 -12.86 -10.11 2.24
N TYR A 87 -12.50 -8.84 2.46
CA TYR A 87 -13.20 -7.71 1.82
C TYR A 87 -13.13 -7.80 0.29
N GLU A 88 -11.93 -7.99 -0.26
CA GLU A 88 -11.71 -7.95 -1.70
C GLU A 88 -12.14 -9.24 -2.41
N ILE A 89 -11.73 -10.41 -1.92
CA ILE A 89 -11.98 -11.68 -2.62
C ILE A 89 -13.38 -12.22 -2.32
N VAL A 90 -13.77 -12.26 -1.05
CA VAL A 90 -14.99 -12.99 -0.61
C VAL A 90 -16.21 -12.10 -0.73
N TRP A 91 -16.14 -10.90 -0.16
CA TRP A 91 -17.27 -9.98 -0.14
C TRP A 91 -17.33 -9.09 -1.37
N GLN A 92 -16.23 -8.93 -2.11
CA GLN A 92 -16.16 -8.11 -3.32
C GLN A 92 -16.65 -6.67 -3.04
N ILE A 93 -16.28 -6.13 -1.88
CA ILE A 93 -16.60 -4.76 -1.47
C ILE A 93 -15.32 -3.97 -1.27
N VAL A 94 -15.39 -2.66 -1.53
CA VAL A 94 -14.34 -1.73 -1.12
C VAL A 94 -14.30 -1.69 0.40
N ALA A 95 -13.13 -1.95 0.98
CA ALA A 95 -12.98 -1.98 2.43
C ALA A 95 -13.46 -0.65 3.05
N PRO A 96 -14.27 -0.70 4.13
CA PRO A 96 -14.70 0.51 4.82
C PRO A 96 -13.48 1.20 5.44
N VAL A 97 -13.47 2.53 5.56
CA VAL A 97 -12.34 3.26 6.16
C VAL A 97 -12.79 4.01 7.42
N PRO A 98 -12.18 3.76 8.59
CA PRO A 98 -11.21 2.70 8.88
C PRO A 98 -11.89 1.32 8.93
N SER A 99 -11.21 0.30 8.42
CA SER A 99 -11.67 -1.09 8.41
C SER A 99 -11.26 -1.82 9.69
N VAL A 100 -11.83 -3.01 9.90
CA VAL A 100 -11.34 -3.95 10.93
C VAL A 100 -9.86 -4.33 10.68
N ALA A 101 -9.43 -4.42 9.41
CA ALA A 101 -8.03 -4.67 9.08
C ALA A 101 -7.14 -3.51 9.55
N ASP A 102 -7.59 -2.25 9.38
CA ASP A 102 -6.84 -1.08 9.82
C ASP A 102 -6.58 -1.07 11.33
N TYR A 103 -7.58 -1.43 12.13
CA TYR A 103 -7.40 -1.54 13.58
C TYR A 103 -6.36 -2.60 13.95
N LEU A 104 -6.34 -3.74 13.24
CA LEU A 104 -5.35 -4.79 13.47
C LEU A 104 -3.95 -4.38 13.01
N TRP A 105 -3.80 -3.83 11.80
CA TRP A 105 -2.51 -3.35 11.30
C TRP A 105 -1.93 -2.26 12.22
N LEU A 106 -2.72 -1.27 12.59
CA LEU A 106 -2.29 -0.18 13.49
C LEU A 106 -1.93 -0.71 14.90
N SER A 107 -2.66 -1.70 15.41
CA SER A 107 -2.33 -2.29 16.72
C SER A 107 -0.98 -3.01 16.73
N ALA A 108 -0.58 -3.61 15.61
CA ALA A 108 0.68 -4.33 15.48
C ALA A 108 1.90 -3.40 15.65
N TYR A 109 1.81 -2.14 15.21
CA TYR A 109 2.90 -1.15 15.33
C TYR A 109 3.37 -0.97 16.78
N GLY A 110 2.47 -1.06 17.76
CA GLY A 110 2.85 -0.97 19.17
C GLY A 110 3.81 -2.09 19.60
N PHE A 111 3.54 -3.32 19.14
CA PHE A 111 4.38 -4.49 19.43
C PHE A 111 5.69 -4.45 18.66
N LEU A 112 5.66 -4.04 17.39
CA LEU A 112 6.84 -3.87 16.55
C LEU A 112 7.76 -2.75 17.07
N ALA A 113 7.18 -1.64 17.53
CA ALA A 113 7.91 -0.57 18.18
C ALA A 113 8.58 -1.10 19.47
N TYR A 114 7.86 -1.82 20.32
CA TYR A 114 8.44 -2.42 21.51
C TYR A 114 9.62 -3.35 21.16
N TYR A 115 9.47 -4.21 20.14
CA TYR A 115 10.55 -5.08 19.66
C TYR A 115 11.81 -4.28 19.27
N LEU A 116 11.66 -3.26 18.42
CA LEU A 116 12.77 -2.45 17.93
C LEU A 116 13.42 -1.61 19.03
N PHE A 117 12.63 -0.95 19.88
CA PHE A 117 13.16 -0.11 20.96
C PHE A 117 13.80 -0.92 22.08
N ALA A 118 13.23 -2.08 22.45
CA ALA A 118 13.83 -2.98 23.42
C ALA A 118 15.19 -3.49 22.91
N THR A 119 15.25 -3.90 21.65
CA THR A 119 16.50 -4.36 21.04
C THR A 119 17.52 -3.24 20.90
N TYR A 120 17.09 -2.05 20.46
CA TYR A 120 17.93 -0.85 20.42
C TYR A 120 18.58 -0.58 21.79
N LYS A 121 17.79 -0.63 22.87
CA LYS A 121 18.28 -0.37 24.23
C LYS A 121 19.32 -1.41 24.65
N GLU A 122 19.11 -2.68 24.34
CA GLU A 122 20.04 -3.76 24.65
C GLU A 122 21.34 -3.63 23.85
N PHE A 123 21.25 -3.37 22.55
CA PHE A 123 22.40 -3.26 21.68
C PHE A 123 23.19 -1.98 21.92
N ASN A 124 22.52 -0.87 22.23
CA ASN A 124 23.21 0.38 22.58
C ASN A 124 24.08 0.21 23.84
N LYS A 125 23.64 -0.59 24.83
CA LYS A 125 24.47 -0.92 25.99
C LYS A 125 25.75 -1.67 25.60
N LYS A 126 25.65 -2.58 24.62
CA LYS A 126 26.74 -3.45 24.19
C LYS A 126 27.71 -2.77 23.20
N PHE A 127 27.17 -2.07 22.22
CA PHE A 127 27.91 -1.54 21.07
C PHE A 127 28.11 -0.03 21.08
N ARG A 128 27.49 0.70 22.03
CA ARG A 128 27.56 2.16 22.18
C ARG A 128 27.24 2.90 20.87
N PHE A 129 25.96 2.92 20.54
CA PHE A 129 25.45 3.50 19.30
C PHE A 129 25.71 5.00 19.17
N SER A 130 25.84 5.44 17.92
CA SER A 130 26.20 6.82 17.59
C SER A 130 25.00 7.74 17.77
N LYS A 131 25.11 8.71 18.69
CA LYS A 131 24.10 9.77 18.84
C LYS A 131 23.87 10.55 17.55
N LYS A 132 24.90 10.69 16.70
CA LYS A 132 24.79 11.38 15.40
C LYS A 132 23.86 10.64 14.45
N VAL A 133 23.96 9.30 14.41
CA VAL A 133 23.11 8.46 13.56
C VAL A 133 21.67 8.53 14.07
N LEU A 134 21.45 8.43 15.38
CA LEU A 134 20.12 8.59 15.97
C LEU A 134 19.47 9.93 15.61
N ILE A 135 20.19 11.05 15.80
CA ILE A 135 19.68 12.38 15.47
C ILE A 135 19.38 12.49 13.97
N ALA A 136 20.27 12.00 13.10
CA ALA A 136 20.06 12.02 11.66
C ALA A 136 18.82 11.20 11.23
N SER A 137 18.62 10.01 11.82
CA SER A 137 17.43 9.19 11.58
C SER A 137 16.14 9.88 12.03
N ILE A 138 16.14 10.53 13.20
CA ILE A 138 14.99 11.29 13.70
C ILE A 138 14.67 12.46 12.75
N ILE A 139 15.69 13.24 12.36
CA ILE A 139 15.51 14.36 11.42
C ILE A 139 14.95 13.87 10.09
N GLY A 140 15.50 12.79 9.54
CA GLY A 140 15.01 12.19 8.29
C GLY A 140 13.55 11.73 8.40
N GLY A 141 13.18 11.07 9.51
CA GLY A 141 11.80 10.68 9.79
C GLY A 141 10.85 11.87 9.89
N VAL A 142 11.23 12.94 10.60
CA VAL A 142 10.41 14.16 10.72
C VAL A 142 10.22 14.85 9.36
N ILE A 143 11.28 14.95 8.54
CA ILE A 143 11.18 15.53 7.19
C ILE A 143 10.21 14.71 6.34
N PHE A 144 10.35 13.38 6.36
CA PHE A 144 9.48 12.48 5.60
C PHE A 144 8.01 12.58 6.05
N VAL A 145 7.73 12.55 7.35
CA VAL A 145 6.36 12.69 7.88
C VAL A 145 5.78 14.07 7.55
N THR A 146 6.58 15.13 7.66
CA THR A 146 6.14 16.49 7.27
C THR A 146 5.79 16.56 5.79
N TYR A 147 6.60 15.93 4.93
CA TYR A 147 6.34 15.85 3.50
C TYR A 147 5.04 15.10 3.21
N ILE A 148 4.85 13.91 3.79
CA ILE A 148 3.62 13.12 3.60
C ILE A 148 2.39 13.87 4.09
N ILE A 149 2.43 14.46 5.30
CA ILE A 149 1.30 15.26 5.81
C ILE A 149 1.00 16.43 4.86
N GLY A 150 2.02 17.14 4.38
CA GLY A 150 1.86 18.24 3.44
C GLY A 150 1.21 17.79 2.13
N LEU A 151 1.69 16.67 1.57
CA LEU A 151 1.15 16.07 0.36
C LEU A 151 -0.30 15.63 0.53
N THR A 152 -0.60 14.85 1.59
CA THR A 152 -1.95 14.39 1.90
C THR A 152 -2.90 15.57 2.10
N THR A 153 -2.46 16.61 2.82
CA THR A 153 -3.27 17.84 3.01
C THR A 153 -3.53 18.57 1.70
N SER A 154 -2.56 18.63 0.80
CA SER A 154 -2.71 19.32 -0.49
C SER A 154 -3.67 18.62 -1.45
N LEU A 155 -3.80 17.29 -1.35
CA LEU A 155 -4.60 16.48 -2.25
C LEU A 155 -5.95 16.04 -1.65
N SER A 156 -6.13 16.15 -0.34
CA SER A 156 -7.35 15.67 0.34
C SER A 156 -8.44 16.73 0.42
N VAL A 157 -9.70 16.30 0.26
CA VAL A 157 -10.90 17.11 0.48
C VAL A 157 -11.58 16.69 1.79
N LEU A 158 -11.43 17.49 2.84
CA LEU A 158 -11.92 17.19 4.21
C LEU A 158 -13.37 17.65 4.45
N SER A 159 -14.29 17.27 3.57
CA SER A 159 -15.70 17.68 3.63
C SER A 159 -16.62 16.72 4.37
N THR A 160 -16.23 15.45 4.57
CA THR A 160 -17.10 14.41 5.16
C THR A 160 -16.40 13.65 6.29
N PRO A 161 -17.15 13.05 7.24
CA PRO A 161 -16.56 12.18 8.27
C PRO A 161 -15.72 11.05 7.67
N ARG A 162 -16.15 10.51 6.52
CA ARG A 162 -15.42 9.47 5.79
C ARG A 162 -14.10 9.99 5.24
N SER A 163 -14.06 11.18 4.64
CA SER A 163 -12.81 11.73 4.11
C SER A 163 -11.84 12.17 5.21
N ILE A 164 -12.35 12.60 6.37
CA ILE A 164 -11.53 12.84 7.58
C ILE A 164 -10.94 11.52 8.10
N ALA A 165 -11.72 10.45 8.11
CA ALA A 165 -11.23 9.13 8.49
C ALA A 165 -10.16 8.61 7.53
N MET A 166 -10.37 8.71 6.21
CA MET A 166 -9.38 8.35 5.20
C MET A 166 -8.09 9.15 5.36
N PHE A 167 -8.19 10.48 5.52
CA PHE A 167 -7.06 11.35 5.79
C PHE A 167 -6.25 10.89 7.01
N SER A 168 -6.95 10.53 8.09
CA SER A 168 -6.31 10.07 9.33
C SER A 168 -5.53 8.78 9.11
N VAL A 169 -6.11 7.81 8.40
CA VAL A 169 -5.47 6.53 8.09
C VAL A 169 -4.26 6.72 7.17
N MET A 170 -4.38 7.56 6.12
CA MET A 170 -3.31 7.86 5.17
C MET A 170 -2.08 8.53 5.81
N ILE A 171 -2.26 9.26 6.91
CA ILE A 171 -1.15 9.84 7.66
C ILE A 171 -0.63 8.86 8.71
N ALA A 172 -1.51 8.07 9.33
CA ALA A 172 -1.16 7.16 10.41
C ALA A 172 -0.10 6.13 9.96
N TYR A 173 -0.30 5.46 8.82
CA TYR A 173 0.63 4.43 8.34
C TYR A 173 2.04 4.96 8.07
N PRO A 174 2.27 5.95 7.18
CA PRO A 174 3.62 6.48 6.96
C PRO A 174 4.26 7.09 8.20
N THR A 175 3.46 7.62 9.13
CA THR A 175 3.97 8.15 10.41
C THR A 175 4.47 7.03 11.31
N MET A 176 3.70 5.96 11.47
CA MET A 176 4.10 4.82 12.28
C MET A 176 5.31 4.11 11.68
N ASP A 177 5.37 3.99 10.36
CA ASP A 177 6.52 3.50 9.61
C ASP A 177 7.78 4.32 9.87
N ALA A 178 7.68 5.65 9.82
CA ALA A 178 8.79 6.54 10.14
C ALA A 178 9.28 6.34 11.58
N ILE A 179 8.38 6.11 12.53
CA ILE A 179 8.71 5.81 13.93
C ILE A 179 9.49 4.49 14.04
N LEU A 180 9.07 3.43 13.34
CA LEU A 180 9.78 2.15 13.34
C LEU A 180 11.14 2.22 12.63
N MET A 181 11.24 3.02 11.56
CA MET A 181 12.47 3.17 10.79
C MET A 181 13.61 3.80 11.58
N VAL A 182 13.34 4.68 12.55
CA VAL A 182 14.37 5.32 13.38
C VAL A 182 15.25 4.28 14.11
N PRO A 183 14.73 3.43 15.01
CA PRO A 183 15.55 2.42 15.68
C PRO A 183 16.13 1.40 14.70
N ALA A 184 15.40 1.02 13.64
CA ALA A 184 15.89 0.06 12.64
C ALA A 184 17.17 0.56 11.92
N ILE A 185 17.16 1.79 11.41
CA ILE A 185 18.32 2.40 10.75
C ILE A 185 19.51 2.50 11.71
N VAL A 186 19.27 2.94 12.95
CA VAL A 186 20.36 3.10 13.93
C VAL A 186 20.99 1.75 14.26
N ILE A 187 20.17 0.73 14.52
CA ILE A 187 20.66 -0.63 14.77
C ILE A 187 21.50 -1.10 13.59
N LEU A 188 20.98 -1.02 12.36
CA LEU A 188 21.66 -1.49 11.16
C LEU A 188 23.04 -0.83 10.95
N LEU A 189 23.10 0.50 11.04
CA LEU A 189 24.30 1.26 10.71
C LEU A 189 25.41 1.09 11.76
N ASP A 190 25.05 0.94 13.03
CA ASP A 190 26.03 0.81 14.11
C ASP A 190 26.52 -0.64 14.29
N ILE A 191 25.74 -1.67 13.94
CA ILE A 191 26.17 -3.08 14.02
C ILE A 191 26.82 -3.61 12.73
N ARG A 192 27.03 -2.78 11.69
CA ARG A 192 27.58 -3.19 10.39
C ARG A 192 28.91 -3.96 10.42
N LYS A 193 29.65 -3.87 11.53
CA LYS A 193 30.92 -4.57 11.74
C LYS A 193 30.76 -5.96 12.38
N GLU A 194 29.58 -6.28 12.88
CA GLU A 194 29.27 -7.54 13.58
C GLU A 194 28.58 -8.53 12.64
N PRO A 195 29.31 -9.46 12.02
CA PRO A 195 28.80 -10.26 10.93
C PRO A 195 27.59 -11.13 11.30
N LEU A 196 27.56 -11.70 12.51
CA LEU A 196 26.49 -12.61 12.90
C LEU A 196 25.14 -11.89 13.03
N TRP A 197 25.17 -10.69 13.62
CA TRP A 197 23.99 -9.87 13.89
C TRP A 197 23.60 -9.01 12.68
N PHE A 198 24.54 -8.60 11.84
CA PHE A 198 24.23 -7.74 10.70
C PHE A 198 23.22 -8.33 9.71
N THR A 199 23.22 -9.65 9.51
CA THR A 199 22.37 -10.32 8.51
C THR A 199 20.85 -10.29 8.80
N PRO A 200 20.36 -10.64 10.01
CA PRO A 200 18.93 -10.48 10.31
C PRO A 200 18.51 -9.01 10.27
N TRP A 201 19.36 -8.10 10.73
CA TRP A 201 19.03 -6.67 10.80
C TRP A 201 19.02 -5.96 9.44
N ILE A 202 19.85 -6.37 8.48
CA ILE A 202 19.72 -5.86 7.11
C ILE A 202 18.40 -6.32 6.48
N CYS A 203 17.96 -7.55 6.77
CA CYS A 203 16.65 -8.04 6.35
C CYS A 203 15.52 -7.24 7.03
N GLU A 204 15.53 -7.11 8.35
CA GLU A 204 14.48 -6.38 9.07
C GLU A 204 14.39 -4.91 8.64
N SER A 205 15.52 -4.22 8.48
CA SER A 205 15.53 -2.82 8.05
C SER A 205 15.11 -2.67 6.59
N LEU A 206 15.48 -3.61 5.71
CA LEU A 206 15.04 -3.60 4.32
C LEU A 206 13.55 -3.91 4.21
N GLY A 207 13.03 -4.85 5.01
CA GLY A 207 11.60 -5.12 5.10
C GLY A 207 10.81 -3.89 5.56
N LEU A 208 11.29 -3.20 6.61
CA LEU A 208 10.69 -1.96 7.08
C LEU A 208 10.79 -0.82 6.05
N LEU A 209 11.83 -0.78 5.22
CA LEU A 209 11.89 0.18 4.12
C LEU A 209 10.86 -0.15 3.02
N LEU A 210 10.64 -1.43 2.72
CA LEU A 210 9.68 -1.85 1.70
C LEU A 210 8.23 -1.57 2.13
N ILE A 211 7.87 -1.74 3.41
CA ILE A 211 6.54 -1.34 3.90
C ILE A 211 6.36 0.19 3.80
N VAL A 212 7.38 1.00 4.15
CA VAL A 212 7.33 2.46 3.98
C VAL A 212 7.05 2.85 2.53
N LEU A 213 7.74 2.21 1.59
CA LEU A 213 7.52 2.44 0.15
C LEU A 213 6.12 2.00 -0.27
N SER A 214 5.65 0.87 0.24
CA SER A 214 4.32 0.32 -0.04
C SER A 214 3.20 1.25 0.43
N ASP A 215 3.23 1.67 1.69
CA ASP A 215 2.21 2.53 2.31
C ASP A 215 2.24 3.95 1.72
N SER A 216 3.44 4.46 1.39
CA SER A 216 3.58 5.74 0.71
C SER A 216 3.02 5.69 -0.72
N TRP A 217 3.30 4.61 -1.46
CA TRP A 217 2.76 4.42 -2.79
C TRP A 217 1.24 4.21 -2.75
N PHE A 218 0.74 3.45 -1.78
CA PHE A 218 -0.69 3.25 -1.57
C PHE A 218 -1.38 4.59 -1.30
N THR A 219 -0.83 5.39 -0.38
CA THR A 219 -1.32 6.74 -0.09
C THR A 219 -1.36 7.61 -1.34
N LEU A 220 -0.30 7.59 -2.15
CA LEU A 220 -0.25 8.31 -3.42
C LEU A 220 -1.34 7.84 -4.39
N VAL A 221 -1.46 6.54 -4.60
CA VAL A 221 -2.46 5.95 -5.52
C VAL A 221 -3.87 6.33 -5.09
N VAL A 222 -4.20 6.26 -3.79
CA VAL A 222 -5.52 6.65 -3.31
C VAL A 222 -5.76 8.16 -3.48
N LEU A 223 -4.77 9.00 -3.12
CA LEU A 223 -4.90 10.47 -3.21
C LEU A 223 -4.95 10.98 -4.65
N THR A 224 -4.27 10.31 -5.58
CA THR A 224 -4.26 10.65 -7.02
C THR A 224 -5.32 9.90 -7.81
N SER A 225 -6.05 8.99 -7.16
CA SER A 225 -7.07 8.13 -7.78
C SER A 225 -6.54 7.25 -8.93
N LEU A 226 -5.23 6.95 -8.94
CA LEU A 226 -4.56 6.08 -9.92
C LEU A 226 -4.80 4.59 -9.62
N THR A 227 -6.05 4.18 -9.43
CA THR A 227 -6.42 2.87 -8.84
C THR A 227 -5.88 1.68 -9.64
N GLU A 228 -5.66 1.81 -10.95
CA GLU A 228 -5.01 0.79 -11.77
C GLU A 228 -3.58 0.44 -11.33
N GLN A 229 -2.97 1.24 -10.45
CA GLN A 229 -1.60 1.07 -9.96
C GLN A 229 -1.52 0.50 -8.54
N PHE A 230 -2.64 0.13 -7.93
CA PHE A 230 -2.66 -0.48 -6.58
C PHE A 230 -1.76 -1.71 -6.48
N TRP A 231 -1.74 -2.53 -7.53
CA TRP A 231 -0.93 -3.74 -7.58
C TRP A 231 0.58 -3.51 -7.41
N LEU A 232 1.06 -2.29 -7.68
CA LEU A 232 2.47 -1.96 -7.49
C LEU A 232 2.82 -1.88 -5.99
N SER A 233 1.91 -1.41 -5.13
CA SER A 233 2.07 -1.54 -3.67
C SER A 233 2.08 -3.01 -3.25
N SER A 234 1.23 -3.84 -3.85
CA SER A 234 1.15 -5.28 -3.54
C SER A 234 2.48 -6.02 -3.72
N LEU A 235 3.32 -5.60 -4.69
CA LEU A 235 4.67 -6.15 -4.85
C LEU A 235 5.56 -5.85 -3.64
N PHE A 236 5.52 -4.61 -3.14
CA PHE A 236 6.30 -4.21 -1.96
C PHE A 236 5.75 -4.87 -0.68
N PHE A 237 4.43 -4.98 -0.55
CA PHE A 237 3.77 -5.76 0.51
C PHE A 237 4.24 -7.23 0.52
N ALA A 238 4.17 -7.90 -0.62
CA ALA A 238 4.62 -9.29 -0.74
C ALA A 238 6.12 -9.45 -0.41
N ALA A 239 6.96 -8.56 -0.95
CA ALA A 239 8.40 -8.63 -0.79
C ALA A 239 8.85 -8.38 0.66
N HIS A 240 8.25 -7.45 1.41
CA HIS A 240 8.73 -7.16 2.78
C HIS A 240 8.58 -8.36 3.70
N PHE A 241 7.48 -9.12 3.59
CA PHE A 241 7.27 -10.31 4.41
C PHE A 241 8.33 -11.39 4.12
N LEU A 242 8.69 -11.59 2.85
CA LEU A 242 9.77 -12.51 2.46
C LEU A 242 11.14 -12.05 2.97
N VAL A 243 11.41 -10.75 2.89
CA VAL A 243 12.66 -10.19 3.42
C VAL A 243 12.74 -10.39 4.94
N MET A 244 11.66 -10.11 5.67
CA MET A 244 11.60 -10.36 7.12
C MET A 244 11.75 -11.86 7.43
N ALA A 245 11.07 -12.73 6.69
CA ALA A 245 11.18 -14.18 6.84
C ALA A 245 12.63 -14.68 6.64
N ALA A 246 13.38 -14.15 5.67
CA ALA A 246 14.78 -14.50 5.47
C ALA A 246 15.66 -14.09 6.66
N GLY A 247 15.38 -12.94 7.28
CA GLY A 247 16.03 -12.52 8.53
C GLY A 247 15.76 -13.50 9.68
N LEU A 248 14.51 -13.93 9.83
CA LEU A 248 14.09 -14.91 10.85
C LEU A 248 14.71 -16.29 10.61
N VAL A 249 14.81 -16.77 9.36
CA VAL A 249 15.49 -18.02 9.02
C VAL A 249 16.97 -17.97 9.43
N TRP A 250 17.66 -16.87 9.14
CA TRP A 250 19.04 -16.69 9.59
C TRP A 250 19.13 -16.71 11.11
N TYR A 251 18.22 -16.00 11.79
CA TYR A 251 18.16 -15.95 13.23
C TYR A 251 17.96 -17.34 13.85
N ILE A 252 17.02 -18.14 13.34
CA ILE A 252 16.77 -19.52 13.78
C ILE A 252 18.05 -20.34 13.66
N LYS A 253 18.69 -20.30 12.48
CA LYS A 253 19.86 -21.15 12.21
C LYS A 253 21.07 -20.78 13.08
N TYR A 254 21.37 -19.49 13.23
CA TYR A 254 22.65 -19.05 13.78
C TYR A 254 22.59 -18.47 15.18
N LEU A 255 21.45 -17.89 15.58
CA LEU A 255 21.33 -17.19 16.86
C LEU A 255 20.54 -18.02 17.89
N THR A 256 19.69 -18.94 17.43
CA THR A 256 18.92 -19.83 18.31
C THR A 256 19.65 -21.16 18.58
N LEU A 257 20.32 -21.73 17.56
CA LEU A 257 21.02 -23.02 17.69
C LEU A 257 22.41 -22.92 18.33
N HIS A 258 23.23 -21.91 18.00
CA HIS A 258 24.56 -21.77 18.63
C HIS A 258 24.53 -21.39 20.11
N HIS A 259 23.44 -20.78 20.60
CA HIS A 259 23.29 -20.48 22.04
C HIS A 259 23.03 -21.76 22.87
N TYR A 260 22.60 -22.86 22.23
CA TYR A 260 22.35 -24.14 22.88
C TYR A 260 23.64 -24.97 23.04
N GLU A 261 24.59 -24.85 22.10
CA GLU A 261 25.86 -25.58 22.13
C GLU A 261 26.88 -25.01 23.13
N GLN A 262 26.72 -23.77 23.60
CA GLN A 262 27.65 -23.12 24.53
C GLN A 262 27.22 -23.14 26.01
N GLN A 263 26.13 -23.83 26.37
CA GLN A 263 25.85 -24.07 27.79
C GLN A 263 26.74 -25.19 28.34
N PRO A 264 27.53 -24.96 29.42
CA PRO A 264 28.31 -26.03 30.00
C PRO A 264 27.35 -27.08 30.55
N GLN A 265 27.42 -28.30 30.01
CA GLN A 265 26.77 -29.46 30.60
C GLN A 265 27.22 -29.55 32.06
N HIS A 266 26.24 -29.57 32.96
CA HIS A 266 26.45 -29.70 34.40
C HIS A 266 27.45 -30.82 34.69
N GLN A 267 28.55 -30.46 35.35
CA GLN A 267 29.51 -31.37 35.95
C GLN A 267 28.78 -32.50 36.68
N HIS A 268 28.92 -33.71 36.16
CA HIS A 268 28.68 -34.90 36.94
C HIS A 268 29.81 -34.98 37.98
N LYS A 269 29.49 -34.55 39.21
CA LYS A 269 30.33 -34.73 40.39
C LYS A 269 30.46 -36.24 40.64
N MET A 270 31.58 -36.84 40.23
CA MET A 270 32.12 -37.99 40.93
C MET A 270 33.39 -37.55 41.64
N THR A 271 33.25 -37.42 42.94
CA THR A 271 34.33 -37.52 43.93
C THR A 271 35.16 -38.76 43.66
N ASN A 272 36.48 -38.61 43.58
CA ASN A 272 37.39 -39.41 44.39
C ASN A 272 38.76 -38.73 44.47
N SER A 273 39.22 -38.64 45.71
CA SER A 273 40.58 -38.41 46.15
C SER A 273 41.54 -39.38 45.47
N ASP A 274 42.72 -38.91 45.06
CA ASP A 274 43.98 -39.44 45.60
C ASP A 274 45.21 -38.63 45.12
N THR A 275 46.08 -38.40 46.10
CA THR A 275 47.43 -37.84 46.04
C THR A 275 48.36 -38.56 45.07
N ARG A 276 49.28 -37.83 44.41
CA ARG A 276 50.75 -38.02 44.52
C ARG A 276 51.57 -37.05 43.65
N LEU A 277 52.72 -36.70 44.22
CA LEU A 277 53.79 -35.85 43.69
C LEU A 277 54.44 -36.40 42.40
N HIS A 278 54.83 -35.51 41.47
CA HIS A 278 56.20 -35.54 40.95
C HIS A 278 56.63 -34.19 40.34
N ASN A 279 57.93 -33.95 40.50
CA ASN A 279 58.73 -32.77 40.17
C ASN A 279 59.26 -32.88 38.74
N GLY A 280 59.52 -31.77 38.05
CA GLY A 280 60.25 -31.81 36.77
C GLY A 280 60.14 -30.55 35.91
N ASN A 281 61.20 -29.74 35.92
CA ASN A 281 61.50 -28.66 34.98
C ASN A 281 61.30 -29.06 33.51
N SER A 282 60.79 -28.15 32.66
CA SER A 282 61.56 -27.46 31.60
C SER A 282 60.69 -26.96 30.43
N ASN A 283 60.94 -25.69 30.09
CA ASN A 283 60.99 -25.09 28.75
C ASN A 283 59.76 -24.96 27.82
N MET A 284 59.80 -23.80 27.15
CA MET A 284 59.08 -23.37 25.94
C MET A 284 57.66 -22.81 26.13
N ILE A 285 57.64 -21.51 26.43
CA ILE A 285 56.61 -20.59 25.94
C ILE A 285 56.70 -20.59 24.41
N VAL A 286 55.81 -21.33 23.77
CA VAL A 286 55.53 -21.21 22.33
C VAL A 286 54.51 -20.07 22.18
N PRO A 287 54.85 -18.92 21.57
CA PRO A 287 53.85 -17.93 21.23
C PRO A 287 52.94 -18.49 20.11
N PRO A 288 51.63 -18.19 20.13
CA PRO A 288 50.73 -18.61 19.05
C PRO A 288 51.20 -17.99 17.72
N PRO A 289 51.01 -18.69 16.59
CA PRO A 289 51.53 -18.24 15.30
C PRO A 289 50.86 -16.92 14.89
N ALA A 290 51.69 -15.99 14.43
CA ALA A 290 51.27 -14.73 13.84
C ALA A 290 50.35 -15.00 12.63
N VAL A 291 49.06 -14.75 12.81
CA VAL A 291 48.12 -14.69 11.69
C VAL A 291 48.37 -13.39 10.95
N SER A 292 48.94 -13.54 9.76
CA SER A 292 49.24 -12.49 8.80
C SER A 292 48.07 -11.50 8.62
N GLU A 293 48.35 -10.21 8.75
CA GLU A 293 47.54 -9.14 8.17
C GLU A 293 47.36 -9.41 6.67
N LYS A 294 46.20 -9.96 6.26
CA LYS A 294 45.83 -10.02 4.84
C LYS A 294 44.44 -9.45 4.62
N ARG A 295 44.51 -8.22 4.07
CA ARG A 295 43.52 -7.50 3.24
C ARG A 295 42.20 -7.08 3.91
N LYS A 296 42.14 -5.79 4.24
CA LYS A 296 40.91 -4.97 4.25
C LYS A 296 40.11 -5.20 2.96
N LYS A 297 39.14 -6.12 2.97
CA LYS A 297 38.06 -6.13 1.98
C LYS A 297 37.04 -5.08 2.42
N ARG A 298 37.17 -3.87 1.86
CA ARG A 298 36.10 -2.86 1.88
C ARG A 298 34.83 -3.52 1.35
N ILE A 299 33.75 -3.42 2.13
CA ILE A 299 32.39 -3.68 1.66
C ILE A 299 32.16 -2.80 0.42
N PRO A 300 31.59 -3.32 -0.68
CA PRO A 300 31.47 -2.54 -1.90
C PRO A 300 30.50 -1.39 -1.63
N ILE A 301 31.05 -0.18 -1.62
CA ILE A 301 30.34 1.11 -1.56
C ILE A 301 29.15 1.11 -2.54
N GLY A 302 29.26 0.36 -3.65
CA GLY A 302 28.20 0.14 -4.63
C GLY A 302 26.85 -0.39 -4.11
N THR A 303 26.77 -1.07 -2.97
CA THR A 303 25.44 -1.51 -2.42
C THR A 303 24.67 -0.37 -1.76
N ILE A 304 25.38 0.49 -1.01
CA ILE A 304 24.81 1.70 -0.42
C ILE A 304 24.56 2.74 -1.53
N THR A 305 25.46 2.84 -2.51
CA THR A 305 25.26 3.68 -3.69
C THR A 305 24.09 3.18 -4.55
N CYS A 306 23.87 1.87 -4.72
CA CYS A 306 22.67 1.35 -5.38
C CYS A 306 21.39 1.68 -4.61
N MET A 307 21.35 1.56 -3.28
CA MET A 307 20.15 1.94 -2.52
C MET A 307 19.86 3.44 -2.62
N VAL A 308 20.89 4.29 -2.55
CA VAL A 308 20.73 5.75 -2.75
C VAL A 308 20.37 6.10 -4.19
N LEU A 309 20.90 5.40 -5.19
CA LEU A 309 20.57 5.58 -6.61
C LEU A 309 19.17 5.05 -6.95
N ILE A 310 18.68 4.00 -6.28
CA ILE A 310 17.30 3.50 -6.43
C ILE A 310 16.32 4.49 -5.78
N LEU A 311 16.66 5.04 -4.60
CA LEU A 311 15.88 6.11 -3.97
C LEU A 311 15.88 7.39 -4.82
N PHE A 312 17.01 7.73 -5.45
CA PHE A 312 17.14 8.89 -6.33
C PHE A 312 16.49 8.66 -7.71
N ALA A 313 16.57 7.45 -8.27
CA ALA A 313 15.88 7.09 -9.51
C ALA A 313 14.37 7.04 -9.29
N GLY A 314 13.90 6.53 -8.15
CA GLY A 314 12.50 6.62 -7.74
C GLY A 314 12.04 8.08 -7.61
N PHE A 315 12.85 8.94 -6.99
CA PHE A 315 12.59 10.37 -6.87
C PHE A 315 12.58 11.11 -8.22
N VAL A 316 13.48 10.77 -9.15
CA VAL A 316 13.57 11.35 -10.50
C VAL A 316 12.40 10.86 -11.36
N VAL A 317 12.09 9.57 -11.38
CA VAL A 317 10.90 9.03 -12.07
C VAL A 317 9.63 9.66 -11.52
N TYR A 318 9.53 9.84 -10.20
CA TYR A 318 8.43 10.54 -9.51
C TYR A 318 8.33 12.02 -9.90
N SER A 319 9.45 12.74 -10.00
CA SER A 319 9.46 14.17 -10.34
C SER A 319 9.08 14.45 -11.81
N ILE A 320 9.23 13.45 -12.69
CA ILE A 320 8.90 13.56 -14.13
C ILE A 320 7.53 12.91 -14.43
N TYR A 321 6.96 12.13 -13.49
CA TYR A 321 5.68 11.44 -13.66
C TYR A 321 4.49 12.35 -13.97
N PRO A 322 4.32 13.54 -13.34
CA PRO A 322 3.24 14.46 -13.70
C PRO A 322 3.36 14.97 -15.15
N ILE A 323 4.60 15.08 -15.65
CA ILE A 323 4.88 15.54 -17.02
C ILE A 323 4.57 14.41 -18.00
N ILE A 324 4.91 13.16 -17.69
CA ILE A 324 4.63 12.00 -18.56
C ILE A 324 3.13 11.65 -18.57
N PHE A 325 2.43 11.76 -17.43
CA PHE A 325 0.99 11.50 -17.34
C PHE A 325 0.15 12.58 -18.02
N SER A 326 0.58 13.85 -18.02
CA SER A 326 -0.03 14.88 -18.88
C SER A 326 0.08 14.59 -20.39
N PHE A 327 0.92 13.64 -20.81
CA PHE A 327 1.01 13.17 -22.21
C PHE A 327 0.50 11.73 -22.39
N GLY A 328 -0.03 11.10 -21.34
CA GLY A 328 -0.67 9.80 -21.41
C GLY A 328 -2.14 9.96 -21.74
N ASN A 329 -2.45 10.03 -23.04
CA ASN A 329 -3.79 10.04 -23.66
C ASN A 329 -4.98 9.98 -22.70
N ALA A 330 -5.64 11.11 -22.48
CA ALA A 330 -7.09 11.09 -22.21
C ALA A 330 -7.72 10.21 -23.30
N ASN A 331 -8.36 9.11 -22.91
CA ASN A 331 -9.03 8.21 -23.84
C ASN A 331 -10.34 8.87 -24.30
N ILE A 332 -10.21 9.91 -25.12
CA ILE A 332 -11.34 10.60 -25.73
C ILE A 332 -11.93 9.66 -26.78
N GLU A 333 -13.08 9.04 -26.48
CA GLU A 333 -13.81 8.28 -27.49
C GLU A 333 -14.77 9.21 -28.22
N VAL A 334 -14.51 9.44 -29.50
CA VAL A 334 -15.40 10.21 -30.37
C VAL A 334 -16.24 9.25 -31.20
N ILE A 335 -17.56 9.25 -30.96
CA ILE A 335 -18.53 8.51 -31.75
C ILE A 335 -19.24 9.51 -32.68
N PRO A 336 -18.89 9.56 -33.97
CA PRO A 336 -19.46 10.54 -34.89
C PRO A 336 -20.92 10.23 -35.20
N ALA A 337 -21.70 11.29 -35.48
CA ALA A 337 -23.04 11.15 -36.01
C ALA A 337 -23.02 10.45 -37.39
N PRO A 338 -24.12 9.77 -37.80
CA PRO A 338 -24.16 9.09 -39.09
C PRO A 338 -23.92 10.05 -40.26
N ALA A 339 -23.02 9.69 -41.18
CA ALA A 339 -22.64 10.52 -42.33
C ALA A 339 -23.79 10.84 -43.31
N SER A 340 -24.90 10.09 -43.23
CA SER A 340 -26.11 10.33 -44.01
C SER A 340 -26.96 11.51 -43.51
N SER A 341 -26.63 12.09 -42.36
CA SER A 341 -27.40 13.14 -41.71
C SER A 341 -27.04 14.52 -42.26
N LYS A 342 -28.02 15.38 -42.56
CA LYS A 342 -27.77 16.75 -43.06
C LYS A 342 -27.43 17.72 -41.93
N HIS A 343 -27.98 17.49 -40.75
CA HIS A 343 -27.67 18.23 -39.53
C HIS A 343 -27.18 17.27 -38.46
N THR A 344 -26.13 17.65 -37.74
CA THR A 344 -25.56 16.84 -36.67
C THR A 344 -25.54 17.61 -35.36
N VAL A 345 -25.83 16.92 -34.27
CA VAL A 345 -25.69 17.42 -32.90
C VAL A 345 -24.72 16.51 -32.17
N THR A 346 -23.68 17.09 -31.58
CA THR A 346 -22.72 16.34 -30.77
C THR A 346 -23.00 16.64 -29.30
N LEU A 347 -23.17 15.58 -28.53
CA LEU A 347 -23.33 15.64 -27.07
C LEU A 347 -22.01 15.24 -26.40
N GLY A 348 -21.77 15.76 -25.20
CA GLY A 348 -20.68 15.30 -24.34
C GLY A 348 -21.16 14.21 -23.41
N ALA A 349 -20.26 13.35 -22.97
CA ALA A 349 -20.51 12.39 -21.90
C ALA A 349 -19.32 12.39 -20.93
N LEU A 350 -19.59 12.66 -19.66
CA LEU A 350 -18.64 12.55 -18.55
C LEU A 350 -18.94 11.26 -17.81
N LEU A 351 -18.11 10.24 -18.02
CA LEU A 351 -18.31 8.91 -17.46
C LEU A 351 -17.13 8.54 -16.58
N SER A 352 -17.36 7.75 -15.54
CA SER A 352 -16.28 7.18 -14.71
C SER A 352 -15.77 5.90 -15.36
N LEU A 353 -15.10 6.00 -16.53
CA LEU A 353 -14.61 4.83 -17.29
C LEU A 353 -13.44 4.15 -16.57
N SER A 354 -12.71 4.90 -15.75
CA SER A 354 -11.74 4.39 -14.81
C SER A 354 -11.98 4.90 -13.38
N GLY A 355 -11.15 4.45 -12.43
CA GLY A 355 -11.26 4.83 -11.02
C GLY A 355 -12.23 3.96 -10.21
N ALA A 356 -12.63 4.46 -9.03
CA ALA A 356 -13.39 3.67 -8.05
C ALA A 356 -14.79 3.24 -8.52
N SER A 357 -15.37 3.93 -9.51
CA SER A 357 -16.67 3.62 -10.11
C SER A 357 -16.56 3.14 -11.57
N ALA A 358 -15.42 2.59 -11.98
CA ALA A 358 -15.18 2.10 -13.35
C ALA A 358 -16.30 1.17 -13.86
N SER A 359 -16.76 0.23 -13.01
CA SER A 359 -17.84 -0.70 -13.37
C SER A 359 -19.17 -0.01 -13.68
N LEU A 360 -19.44 1.13 -13.04
CA LEU A 360 -20.61 1.96 -13.33
C LEU A 360 -20.43 2.66 -14.67
N GLY A 361 -19.27 3.27 -14.92
CA GLY A 361 -18.97 3.94 -16.19
C GLY A 361 -19.01 3.01 -17.39
N GLU A 362 -18.47 1.78 -17.28
CA GLU A 362 -18.56 0.76 -18.35
C GLU A 362 -20.03 0.43 -18.69
N SER A 363 -20.88 0.32 -17.66
CA SER A 363 -22.31 0.05 -17.84
C SER A 363 -23.04 1.23 -18.49
N GLU A 364 -22.70 2.46 -18.08
CA GLU A 364 -23.25 3.70 -18.64
C GLU A 364 -22.80 3.91 -20.10
N GLU A 365 -21.54 3.64 -20.41
CA GLU A 365 -20.98 3.69 -21.76
C GLU A 365 -21.71 2.73 -22.70
N ALA A 366 -21.88 1.47 -22.27
CA ALA A 366 -22.61 0.47 -23.04
C ALA A 366 -24.07 0.90 -23.28
N GLY A 367 -24.73 1.42 -22.24
CA GLY A 367 -26.09 1.97 -22.33
C GLY A 367 -26.18 3.13 -23.32
N LEU A 368 -25.24 4.07 -23.28
CA LEU A 368 -25.17 5.21 -24.18
C LEU A 368 -24.93 4.81 -25.62
N LYS A 369 -24.06 3.83 -25.88
CA LYS A 369 -23.82 3.30 -27.22
C LYS A 369 -25.07 2.66 -27.82
N ILE A 370 -25.83 1.92 -27.01
CA ILE A 370 -27.12 1.36 -27.43
C ILE A 370 -28.14 2.48 -27.71
N ALA A 371 -28.28 3.44 -26.80
CA ALA A 371 -29.21 4.55 -26.95
C ALA A 371 -28.89 5.41 -28.19
N LEU A 372 -27.62 5.70 -28.43
CA LEU A 372 -27.17 6.47 -29.60
C LEU A 372 -27.53 5.77 -30.91
N ARG A 373 -27.34 4.45 -30.98
CA ARG A 373 -27.74 3.64 -32.13
C ARG A 373 -29.24 3.72 -32.34
N ASP A 374 -30.02 3.44 -31.31
CA ASP A 374 -31.48 3.35 -31.39
C ASP A 374 -32.11 4.71 -31.78
N VAL A 375 -31.58 5.81 -31.24
CA VAL A 375 -32.00 7.18 -31.60
C VAL A 375 -31.73 7.48 -33.08
N ASN A 376 -30.50 7.21 -33.55
CA ASN A 376 -30.14 7.47 -34.94
C ASN A 376 -30.90 6.55 -35.93
N GLU A 377 -31.16 5.30 -35.57
CA GLU A 377 -32.03 4.40 -36.35
C GLU A 377 -33.47 4.91 -36.41
N SER A 378 -33.99 5.44 -35.30
CA SER A 378 -35.31 6.06 -35.26
C SER A 378 -35.39 7.29 -36.17
N PHE A 379 -34.36 8.15 -36.18
CA PHE A 379 -34.28 9.29 -37.11
C PHE A 379 -34.27 8.86 -38.56
N LYS A 380 -33.50 7.81 -38.89
CA LYS A 380 -33.49 7.23 -40.23
C LYS A 380 -34.86 6.70 -40.64
N ARG A 381 -35.54 5.97 -39.75
CA ARG A 381 -36.89 5.42 -40.01
C ARG A 381 -37.94 6.51 -40.22
N THR A 382 -37.81 7.63 -39.52
CA THR A 382 -38.74 8.76 -39.58
C THR A 382 -38.39 9.79 -40.66
N ASN A 383 -37.35 9.54 -41.46
CA ASN A 383 -36.78 10.51 -42.42
C ASN A 383 -36.44 11.87 -41.78
N THR A 384 -36.03 11.84 -40.51
CA THR A 384 -35.54 13.03 -39.81
C THR A 384 -34.12 13.33 -40.29
N ASN A 385 -33.86 14.57 -40.69
CA ASN A 385 -32.56 15.00 -41.23
C ASN A 385 -31.48 15.26 -40.14
N LEU A 386 -31.64 14.68 -38.95
CA LEU A 386 -30.80 14.89 -37.77
C LEU A 386 -30.00 13.62 -37.47
N GLY A 387 -28.73 13.80 -37.11
CA GLY A 387 -27.88 12.77 -36.53
C GLY A 387 -27.30 13.22 -35.20
N VAL A 388 -27.13 12.28 -34.28
CA VAL A 388 -26.53 12.54 -32.96
C VAL A 388 -25.20 11.80 -32.87
N GLY A 389 -24.18 12.49 -32.36
CA GLY A 389 -22.87 11.93 -32.01
C GLY A 389 -22.54 12.17 -30.52
N LEU A 390 -21.51 11.49 -30.03
CA LEU A 390 -21.04 11.58 -28.65
C LEU A 390 -19.53 11.81 -28.59
N ILE A 391 -19.08 12.63 -27.66
CA ILE A 391 -17.68 12.70 -27.21
C ILE A 391 -17.67 12.25 -25.76
N LEU A 392 -16.99 11.15 -25.48
CA LEU A 392 -16.87 10.57 -24.15
C LEU A 392 -15.53 10.99 -23.56
N GLU A 393 -15.56 11.52 -22.35
CA GLU A 393 -14.39 11.84 -21.55
C GLU A 393 -14.43 11.04 -20.25
N ASP A 394 -13.27 10.52 -19.84
CA ASP A 394 -13.11 9.76 -18.61
C ASP A 394 -12.84 10.67 -17.41
N THR A 395 -13.76 10.66 -16.47
CA THR A 395 -13.68 11.44 -15.23
C THR A 395 -12.83 10.77 -14.15
N HIS A 396 -12.44 9.50 -14.31
CA HIS A 396 -11.68 8.73 -13.32
C HIS A 396 -12.36 8.65 -11.94
N THR A 397 -13.69 8.83 -11.87
CA THR A 397 -14.44 9.00 -10.61
C THR A 397 -13.90 10.18 -9.76
N ASN A 398 -13.32 11.21 -10.40
CA ASN A 398 -12.59 12.28 -9.73
C ASN A 398 -13.19 13.65 -10.05
N PRO A 399 -13.68 14.39 -9.03
CA PRO A 399 -14.27 15.72 -9.23
C PRO A 399 -13.33 16.75 -9.88
N ALA A 400 -12.00 16.65 -9.66
CA ALA A 400 -11.02 17.54 -10.24
C ALA A 400 -10.78 17.26 -11.74
N PHE A 401 -10.88 16.00 -12.17
CA PHE A 401 -10.85 15.67 -13.60
C PHE A 401 -12.18 16.04 -14.26
N GLY A 402 -13.31 15.75 -13.61
CA GLY A 402 -14.64 16.09 -14.12
C GLY A 402 -14.79 17.57 -14.51
N ILE A 403 -14.20 18.51 -13.76
CA ILE A 403 -14.23 19.94 -14.11
C ILE A 403 -13.36 20.28 -15.32
N GLU A 404 -12.18 19.67 -15.46
CA GLU A 404 -11.29 19.90 -16.60
C GLU A 404 -11.88 19.31 -17.88
N GLU A 405 -12.43 18.09 -17.82
CA GLU A 405 -13.11 17.47 -18.94
C GLU A 405 -14.38 18.24 -19.35
N LEU A 406 -15.15 18.77 -18.39
CA LEU A 406 -16.28 19.63 -18.69
C LEU A 406 -15.85 20.91 -19.43
N LYS A 407 -14.74 21.53 -19.00
CA LYS A 407 -14.18 22.71 -19.69
C LYS A 407 -13.72 22.37 -21.10
N ASP A 408 -13.11 21.21 -21.28
CA ASP A 408 -12.65 20.76 -22.60
C ASP A 408 -13.83 20.52 -23.56
N LEU A 409 -14.87 19.81 -23.11
CA LEU A 409 -16.14 19.68 -23.84
C LEU A 409 -16.76 21.05 -24.17
N ALA A 410 -16.76 21.97 -23.20
CA ALA A 410 -17.27 23.32 -23.41
C ALA A 410 -16.46 24.11 -24.46
N SER A 411 -15.13 23.92 -24.49
CA SER A 411 -14.22 24.51 -25.48
C SER A 411 -14.49 24.00 -26.90
N LYS A 412 -14.91 22.73 -27.02
CA LYS A 412 -15.39 22.10 -28.26
C LYS A 412 -16.80 22.55 -28.68
N GLY A 413 -17.41 23.47 -27.92
CA GLY A 413 -18.74 24.04 -28.22
C GLY A 413 -19.91 23.19 -27.72
N ILE A 414 -19.66 22.13 -26.95
CA ILE A 414 -20.71 21.28 -26.39
C ILE A 414 -21.40 22.02 -25.24
N ARG A 415 -22.74 21.95 -25.21
CA ARG A 415 -23.59 22.61 -24.19
C ARG A 415 -24.59 21.65 -23.53
N ILE A 416 -24.62 20.40 -23.96
CA ILE A 416 -25.43 19.34 -23.35
C ILE A 416 -24.49 18.18 -23.08
N VAL A 417 -24.35 17.83 -21.81
CA VAL A 417 -23.43 16.81 -21.32
C VAL A 417 -24.23 15.79 -20.50
N ILE A 418 -24.05 14.52 -20.83
CA ILE A 418 -24.58 13.39 -20.05
C ILE A 418 -23.55 13.04 -18.99
N GLY A 419 -23.99 12.86 -17.74
CA GLY A 419 -23.11 12.76 -16.58
C GLY A 419 -22.88 14.09 -15.88
N PRO A 420 -22.07 14.09 -14.81
CA PRO A 420 -21.34 12.93 -14.27
C PRO A 420 -22.25 12.00 -13.47
N SER A 421 -21.72 10.83 -13.14
CA SER A 421 -22.43 9.72 -12.52
C SER A 421 -22.53 9.90 -11.00
N THR A 422 -21.46 10.36 -10.35
CA THR A 422 -21.47 10.50 -8.89
C THR A 422 -21.95 11.87 -8.41
N SER A 423 -22.55 11.91 -7.21
CA SER A 423 -22.93 13.16 -6.55
C SER A 423 -21.73 14.08 -6.30
N ALA A 424 -20.56 13.53 -5.97
CA ALA A 424 -19.37 14.33 -5.66
C ALA A 424 -18.82 15.04 -6.91
N GLU A 425 -18.80 14.37 -8.06
CA GLU A 425 -18.39 14.98 -9.32
C GLU A 425 -19.39 16.04 -9.77
N LEU A 426 -20.70 15.74 -9.68
CA LEU A 426 -21.74 16.69 -10.02
C LEU A 426 -21.64 17.96 -9.16
N GLU A 427 -21.41 17.79 -7.85
CA GLU A 427 -21.21 18.91 -6.93
C GLU A 427 -20.06 19.82 -7.34
N ALA A 428 -18.94 19.25 -7.81
CA ALA A 428 -17.77 20.02 -8.20
C ALA A 428 -17.94 20.80 -9.51
N ILE A 429 -18.79 20.32 -10.43
CA ILE A 429 -18.90 20.91 -11.77
C ILE A 429 -20.18 21.76 -11.98
N LYS A 430 -21.16 21.66 -11.08
CA LYS A 430 -22.46 22.33 -11.22
C LYS A 430 -22.36 23.84 -11.42
N ASP A 431 -21.49 24.53 -10.68
CA ASP A 431 -21.39 25.99 -10.73
C ASP A 431 -20.81 26.44 -12.07
N TYR A 432 -19.83 25.69 -12.60
CA TYR A 432 -19.30 25.94 -13.93
C TYR A 432 -20.36 25.72 -15.01
N ALA A 433 -21.14 24.64 -14.92
CA ALA A 433 -22.21 24.36 -15.86
C ALA A 433 -23.30 25.46 -15.85
N ASN A 434 -23.71 25.91 -14.67
CA ASN A 434 -24.66 27.01 -14.49
C ASN A 434 -24.15 28.31 -15.12
N ASN A 435 -22.91 28.69 -14.81
CA ASN A 435 -22.33 29.94 -15.28
C ASN A 435 -22.05 29.98 -16.79
N ASN A 436 -21.90 28.82 -17.44
CA ASN A 436 -21.56 28.72 -18.86
C ASN A 436 -22.73 28.25 -19.74
N GLY A 437 -23.93 28.14 -19.19
CA GLY A 437 -25.12 27.70 -19.92
C GLY A 437 -25.00 26.26 -20.46
N ILE A 438 -24.34 25.40 -19.69
CA ILE A 438 -24.19 23.97 -20.01
C ILE A 438 -25.23 23.19 -19.22
N ILE A 439 -26.01 22.37 -19.91
CA ILE A 439 -26.96 21.44 -19.31
C ILE A 439 -26.23 20.15 -18.95
N LEU A 440 -26.38 19.71 -17.70
CA LEU A 440 -25.88 18.42 -17.21
C LEU A 440 -27.05 17.46 -17.01
N LEU A 441 -26.98 16.27 -17.61
CA LEU A 441 -27.93 15.18 -17.38
C LEU A 441 -27.27 14.10 -16.53
N SER A 442 -27.37 14.21 -15.20
CA SER A 442 -26.78 13.22 -14.29
C SER A 442 -27.67 11.99 -14.16
N PRO A 443 -27.17 10.79 -14.50
CA PRO A 443 -27.98 9.57 -14.49
C PRO A 443 -28.19 9.00 -13.09
N SER A 444 -27.25 9.21 -12.16
CA SER A 444 -27.17 8.41 -10.93
C SER A 444 -26.82 9.20 -9.65
N SER A 445 -26.68 10.53 -9.71
CA SER A 445 -26.47 11.35 -8.50
C SER A 445 -27.74 11.39 -7.62
N THR A 446 -27.61 11.02 -6.35
CA THR A 446 -28.74 10.94 -5.40
C THR A 446 -28.68 11.95 -4.25
N ALA A 447 -27.57 12.70 -4.08
CA ALA A 447 -27.43 13.63 -2.95
C ALA A 447 -28.57 14.68 -2.90
N PRO A 448 -29.28 14.83 -1.76
CA PRO A 448 -30.39 15.80 -1.64
C PRO A 448 -29.97 17.25 -1.87
N LEU A 449 -28.76 17.63 -1.45
CA LEU A 449 -28.21 18.98 -1.60
C LEU A 449 -28.03 19.43 -3.05
N LEU A 450 -28.09 18.49 -4.00
CA LEU A 450 -27.98 18.78 -5.44
C LEU A 450 -29.35 18.92 -6.12
N ALA A 451 -30.46 18.84 -5.38
CA ALA A 451 -31.79 19.11 -5.90
C ALA A 451 -32.10 20.62 -5.84
N THR A 452 -31.35 21.44 -6.60
CA THR A 452 -31.50 22.90 -6.59
C THR A 452 -32.49 23.36 -7.65
N PRO A 453 -33.57 24.08 -7.29
CA PRO A 453 -34.54 24.55 -8.28
C PRO A 453 -33.93 25.57 -9.26
N GLY A 454 -34.18 25.37 -10.56
CA GLY A 454 -33.86 26.35 -11.61
C GLY A 454 -32.39 26.40 -12.02
N ASP A 455 -31.59 25.39 -11.66
CA ASP A 455 -30.24 25.22 -12.19
C ASP A 455 -30.24 24.48 -13.54
N ASN A 456 -29.07 24.32 -14.15
CA ASN A 456 -28.90 23.63 -15.42
C ASN A 456 -28.77 22.10 -15.26
N ILE A 457 -29.12 21.54 -14.10
CA ILE A 457 -28.90 20.14 -13.78
C ILE A 457 -30.22 19.38 -13.85
N PHE A 458 -30.23 18.34 -14.68
CA PHE A 458 -31.32 17.38 -14.77
C PHE A 458 -30.85 16.06 -14.20
N ARG A 459 -31.57 15.57 -13.18
CA ARG A 459 -31.25 14.31 -12.49
C ARG A 459 -32.30 13.27 -12.86
N LEU A 460 -31.85 12.11 -13.33
CA LEU A 460 -32.74 11.04 -13.82
C LEU A 460 -33.21 10.09 -12.70
N VAL A 461 -32.60 10.19 -11.52
CA VAL A 461 -32.97 9.44 -10.32
C VAL A 461 -33.55 10.37 -9.25
N PRO A 462 -34.53 9.91 -8.45
CA PRO A 462 -34.96 10.62 -7.25
C PRO A 462 -33.79 10.79 -6.27
N ASP A 463 -33.78 11.87 -5.50
CA ASP A 463 -32.77 12.04 -4.44
C ASP A 463 -33.05 11.14 -3.22
N ASP A 464 -32.04 10.99 -2.36
CA ASP A 464 -32.08 10.08 -1.22
C ASP A 464 -33.23 10.37 -0.24
N THR A 465 -33.77 11.60 -0.20
CA THR A 465 -34.91 11.95 0.66
C THR A 465 -36.15 11.14 0.26
N HIS A 466 -36.45 11.10 -1.03
CA HIS A 466 -37.61 10.39 -1.56
C HIS A 466 -37.38 8.88 -1.55
N GLN A 467 -36.16 8.43 -1.83
CA GLN A 467 -35.83 7.01 -1.76
C GLN A 467 -35.97 6.47 -0.32
N ALA A 468 -35.47 7.22 0.68
CA ALA A 468 -35.57 6.84 2.08
C ALA A 468 -37.03 6.77 2.57
N GLU A 469 -37.90 7.70 2.12
CA GLU A 469 -39.32 7.66 2.45
C GLU A 469 -40.01 6.39 1.95
N VAL A 470 -39.71 5.99 0.71
CA VAL A 470 -40.27 4.77 0.10
C VAL A 470 -39.74 3.53 0.82
N ILE A 471 -38.45 3.47 1.14
CA ILE A 471 -37.84 2.37 1.88
C ILE A 471 -38.50 2.25 3.27
N ALA A 472 -38.58 3.34 4.02
CA ALA A 472 -39.19 3.34 5.35
C ALA A 472 -40.68 2.92 5.32
N THR A 473 -41.41 3.36 4.29
CA THR A 473 -42.81 2.95 4.08
C THR A 473 -42.93 1.47 3.79
N GLN A 474 -42.01 0.92 2.97
CA GLN A 474 -41.98 -0.50 2.66
C GLN A 474 -41.62 -1.33 3.90
N MET A 475 -40.63 -0.91 4.68
CA MET A 475 -40.24 -1.58 5.93
C MET A 475 -41.42 -1.69 6.91
N ARG A 476 -42.20 -0.63 7.07
CA ARG A 476 -43.42 -0.67 7.90
C ARG A 476 -44.46 -1.65 7.37
N LYS A 477 -44.66 -1.72 6.05
CA LYS A 477 -45.58 -2.70 5.43
C LYS A 477 -45.11 -4.13 5.65
N ASP A 478 -43.81 -4.34 5.70
CA ASP A 478 -43.18 -5.64 5.95
C ASP A 478 -43.14 -5.99 7.45
N GLY A 479 -43.72 -5.16 8.32
CA GLY A 479 -43.78 -5.39 9.78
C GLY A 479 -42.47 -5.09 10.52
N ILE A 480 -41.53 -4.41 9.86
CA ILE A 480 -40.26 -4.00 10.47
C ILE A 480 -40.49 -2.69 11.22
N GLU A 481 -40.53 -2.79 12.55
CA GLU A 481 -40.76 -1.64 13.46
C GLU A 481 -39.47 -1.03 14.03
N VAL A 482 -38.35 -1.78 14.00
CA VAL A 482 -37.06 -1.37 14.58
C VAL A 482 -35.92 -1.70 13.63
N VAL A 483 -35.05 -0.72 13.39
CA VAL A 483 -33.76 -0.86 12.69
C VAL A 483 -32.67 -0.56 13.71
N ILE A 484 -31.75 -1.49 13.94
CA ILE A 484 -30.66 -1.37 14.92
C ILE A 484 -29.35 -1.14 14.18
#